data_AF-A0A0C2W8K8-F1
#
_entry.id   AF-A0A0C2W8K8-F1
#
_cell.length_a   1.000
_cell.length_b   1.000
_cell.length_c   1.000
_cell.angle_alpha   90.00
_cell.angle_beta   90.00
_cell.angle_gamma   90.00
#
_symmetry.space_group_name_H-M   'P 1'
#
loop_
_entity.id
_entity.type
_entity.pdbx_description
1 polymer ?
#
loop_
_entity_poly.entity_id
_entity_poly.type
_entity_poly.pdbx_seq_one_letter_code
_entity_poly.pdbx_strand_id
1 'polypeptide(L)'
;RLVAFMLGHLRMNVNQAVDELLNLTDLLSFEEYNGCIDRERNSSILQEFLENMIQARGIGLDTKLSETHAPSKVYFSVLYAAESANITHPYAFRAYTTRGSSLNPTIVEALCATMAIQSYFLPVNIGPQRTQQTFIGGSFGINNPTRMLLVEAGCVYGENRRVAQILSLGCGLPRVLSV
;
A
#
# COMPACT_ATOMS: atom_id res chain seq x y z
N ARG A 1 0.43 4.66 -4.25
CA ARG A 1 0.52 3.21 -3.91
C ARG A 1 -0.84 2.54 -4.07
N LEU A 2 -1.91 3.08 -3.49
CA LEU A 2 -3.29 2.61 -3.69
C LEU A 2 -3.70 2.46 -5.18
N VAL A 3 -3.42 3.48 -6.01
CA VAL A 3 -3.73 3.43 -7.46
C VAL A 3 -3.07 2.23 -8.16
N ALA A 4 -1.81 1.91 -7.83
CA ALA A 4 -1.13 0.76 -8.41
C ALA A 4 -1.81 -0.56 -8.01
N PHE A 5 -2.36 -0.63 -6.78
CA PHE A 5 -3.14 -1.76 -6.32
C PHE A 5 -4.50 -1.85 -7.05
N MET A 6 -5.21 -0.73 -7.20
CA MET A 6 -6.47 -0.66 -7.95
C MET A 6 -6.31 -1.16 -9.40
N LEU A 7 -5.31 -0.65 -10.12
CA LEU A 7 -5.06 -1.00 -11.52
C LEU A 7 -4.52 -2.42 -11.66
N GLY A 8 -3.55 -2.80 -10.82
CA GLY A 8 -2.82 -4.07 -10.95
C GLY A 8 -3.53 -5.25 -10.32
N HIS A 9 -3.95 -5.10 -9.06
CA HIS A 9 -4.51 -6.19 -8.26
C HIS A 9 -6.02 -6.29 -8.41
N LEU A 10 -6.75 -5.17 -8.34
CA LEU A 10 -8.21 -5.13 -8.50
C LEU A 10 -8.66 -5.04 -9.96
N ARG A 11 -7.72 -4.90 -10.91
CA ARG A 11 -7.99 -4.82 -12.35
C ARG A 11 -8.99 -3.73 -12.74
N MET A 12 -8.99 -2.63 -12.00
CA MET A 12 -9.76 -1.44 -12.35
C MET A 12 -9.21 -0.81 -13.62
N ASN A 13 -10.09 -0.24 -14.43
CA ASN A 13 -9.65 0.66 -15.50
C ASN A 13 -9.25 2.03 -14.92
N VAL A 14 -8.62 2.87 -15.76
CA VAL A 14 -8.10 4.17 -15.32
C VAL A 14 -9.20 5.08 -14.77
N ASN A 15 -10.35 5.15 -15.43
CA ASN A 15 -11.46 6.00 -14.99
C ASN A 15 -11.98 5.54 -13.63
N GLN A 16 -12.19 4.24 -13.45
CA GLN A 16 -12.60 3.68 -12.16
C GLN A 16 -11.59 4.00 -11.05
N ALA A 17 -10.29 3.85 -11.31
CA ALA A 17 -9.28 4.15 -10.31
C ALA A 17 -9.21 5.66 -9.96
N VAL A 18 -9.50 6.53 -10.92
CA VAL A 18 -9.62 7.99 -10.69
C VAL A 18 -10.86 8.28 -9.84
N ASP A 19 -12.02 7.75 -10.22
CA ASP A 19 -13.28 7.98 -9.50
C ASP A 19 -13.18 7.52 -8.03
N GLU A 20 -12.64 6.32 -7.79
CA GLU A 20 -12.42 5.80 -6.44
C GLU A 20 -11.43 6.66 -5.64
N LEU A 21 -10.36 7.14 -6.28
CA LEU A 21 -9.39 8.00 -5.62
C LEU A 21 -10.03 9.34 -5.21
N LEU A 22 -10.85 9.94 -6.08
CA LEU A 22 -11.55 11.19 -5.82
C LEU A 22 -12.57 11.02 -4.68
N ASN A 23 -13.37 9.95 -4.72
CA ASN A 23 -14.31 9.63 -3.65
C ASN A 23 -13.61 9.49 -2.30
N LEU A 24 -12.45 8.81 -2.26
CA LEU A 24 -11.68 8.70 -1.03
C LEU A 24 -11.17 10.07 -0.55
N THR A 25 -10.66 10.91 -1.45
CA THR A 25 -10.14 12.23 -1.06
C THR A 25 -11.23 13.16 -0.55
N ASP A 26 -12.45 13.05 -1.07
CA ASP A 26 -13.61 13.86 -0.62
C ASP A 26 -14.08 13.48 0.79
N LEU A 27 -13.86 12.22 1.18
CA LEU A 27 -14.21 11.73 2.52
C LEU A 27 -13.16 12.08 3.58
N LEU A 28 -11.90 12.23 3.18
CA LEU A 28 -10.79 12.46 4.09
C LEU A 28 -10.61 13.94 4.41
N SER A 29 -10.25 14.23 5.65
CA SER A 29 -9.95 15.59 6.10
C SER A 29 -8.44 15.79 6.21
N PHE A 30 -7.87 16.64 5.35
CA PHE A 30 -6.46 16.99 5.37
C PHE A 30 -6.17 18.37 5.98
N GLU A 31 -7.23 19.14 6.26
CA GLU A 31 -7.15 20.45 6.90
C GLU A 31 -7.18 20.33 8.43
N GLU A 32 -6.42 21.19 9.11
CA GLU A 32 -6.40 21.22 10.57
C GLU A 32 -7.69 21.82 11.12
N TYR A 33 -8.33 21.13 12.08
CA TYR A 33 -9.42 21.67 12.87
C TYR A 33 -8.95 21.81 14.32
N ASN A 34 -9.00 23.01 14.89
CA ASN A 34 -8.42 23.30 16.22
C ASN A 34 -6.92 22.94 16.36
N GLY A 35 -6.14 23.06 15.27
CA GLY A 35 -4.69 22.84 15.28
C GLY A 35 -4.25 21.37 15.32
N CYS A 36 -5.16 20.42 15.07
CA CYS A 36 -4.83 19.01 14.91
C CYS A 36 -5.69 18.38 13.80
N ILE A 37 -5.14 17.40 13.10
CA ILE A 37 -5.88 16.57 12.16
C ILE A 37 -6.49 15.39 12.94
N ASP A 38 -7.76 15.10 12.70
CA ASP A 38 -8.43 13.94 13.29
C ASP A 38 -7.98 12.63 12.61
N ARG A 39 -6.83 12.14 13.07
CA ARG A 39 -6.19 10.92 12.54
C ARG A 39 -7.01 9.68 12.80
N GLU A 40 -7.78 9.64 13.89
CA GLU A 40 -8.66 8.53 14.23
C GLU A 40 -9.77 8.41 13.21
N ARG A 41 -10.49 9.52 12.97
CA ARG A 41 -11.54 9.56 11.95
C ARG A 41 -11.00 9.21 10.56
N ASN A 42 -9.88 9.80 10.16
CA ASN A 42 -9.28 9.51 8.85
C ASN A 42 -8.89 8.03 8.69
N SER A 43 -8.32 7.41 9.73
CA SER A 43 -7.98 5.98 9.72
C SER A 43 -9.22 5.10 9.62
N SER A 44 -10.29 5.42 10.35
CA SER A 44 -11.56 4.69 10.27
C SER A 44 -12.19 4.81 8.88
N ILE A 45 -12.27 6.02 8.32
CA ILE A 45 -12.80 6.26 6.97
C ILE A 45 -11.98 5.49 5.92
N LEU A 46 -10.66 5.53 6.01
CA LEU A 46 -9.78 4.81 5.08
C LEU A 46 -10.03 3.30 5.15
N GLN A 47 -10.11 2.73 6.35
CA GLN A 47 -10.35 1.31 6.52
C GLN A 47 -11.71 0.90 5.93
N GLU A 48 -12.79 1.58 6.30
CA GLU A 48 -14.14 1.30 5.82
C GLU A 48 -14.23 1.42 4.28
N PHE A 49 -13.62 2.46 3.72
CA PHE A 49 -13.57 2.67 2.27
C PHE A 49 -12.86 1.51 1.56
N LEU A 50 -11.71 1.07 2.08
CA LEU A 50 -10.96 -0.05 1.51
C LEU A 50 -11.72 -1.38 1.64
N GLU A 51 -12.38 -1.63 2.76
CA GLU A 51 -13.23 -2.80 2.97
C GLU A 51 -14.37 -2.85 1.94
N ASN A 52 -15.09 -1.74 1.75
CA ASN A 52 -16.16 -1.62 0.77
C ASN A 52 -15.65 -1.83 -0.66
N MET A 53 -14.52 -1.21 -1.03
CA MET A 53 -13.92 -1.35 -2.35
C MET A 53 -13.54 -2.80 -2.67
N ILE A 54 -12.98 -3.52 -1.69
CA ILE A 54 -12.54 -4.92 -1.85
C ILE A 54 -13.77 -5.84 -1.95
N GLN A 55 -14.78 -5.63 -1.10
CA GLN A 55 -16.04 -6.38 -1.15
C GLN A 55 -16.80 -6.16 -2.45
N ALA A 56 -16.82 -4.93 -2.99
CA ALA A 56 -17.44 -4.62 -4.29
C ALA A 56 -16.80 -5.39 -5.46
N ARG A 57 -15.59 -5.93 -5.27
CA ARG A 57 -14.90 -6.81 -6.23
C ARG A 57 -15.10 -8.30 -5.94
N GLY A 58 -15.94 -8.65 -4.97
CA GLY A 58 -16.22 -10.04 -4.58
C GLY A 58 -15.09 -10.69 -3.79
N ILE A 59 -14.21 -9.90 -3.18
CA ILE A 59 -13.10 -10.40 -2.37
C ILE A 59 -13.50 -10.30 -0.89
N GLY A 60 -13.36 -11.41 -0.14
CA GLY A 60 -13.65 -11.43 1.30
C GLY A 60 -12.66 -10.57 2.10
N LEU A 61 -13.09 -9.96 3.20
CA LEU A 61 -12.23 -9.09 4.03
C LEU A 61 -11.11 -9.85 4.75
N ASP A 62 -11.34 -11.13 5.01
CA ASP A 62 -10.38 -12.06 5.58
C ASP A 62 -9.34 -12.57 4.56
N THR A 63 -9.54 -12.28 3.27
CA THR A 63 -8.62 -12.68 2.19
C THR A 63 -7.22 -12.15 2.47
N LYS A 64 -6.26 -13.06 2.59
CA LYS A 64 -4.86 -12.70 2.79
C LYS A 64 -4.26 -12.16 1.51
N LEU A 65 -3.34 -11.20 1.65
CA LEU A 65 -2.66 -10.60 0.51
C LEU A 65 -1.93 -11.65 -0.34
N SER A 66 -1.35 -12.67 0.30
CA SER A 66 -0.63 -13.75 -0.36
C SER A 66 -1.55 -14.82 -0.99
N GLU A 67 -2.78 -14.96 -0.50
CA GLU A 67 -3.74 -16.03 -0.82
C GLU A 67 -4.63 -15.70 -2.02
N THR A 68 -4.41 -14.61 -2.75
CA THR A 68 -5.25 -14.32 -3.93
C THR A 68 -5.17 -15.50 -4.92
N HIS A 69 -6.18 -16.36 -4.93
CA HIS A 69 -6.20 -17.60 -5.69
C HIS A 69 -6.40 -17.24 -7.16
N ALA A 70 -5.31 -17.20 -7.93
CA ALA A 70 -5.40 -17.29 -9.38
C ALA A 70 -4.37 -18.32 -9.87
N PRO A 71 -4.82 -19.45 -10.46
CA PRO A 71 -3.93 -20.49 -10.98
C PRO A 71 -3.11 -20.05 -12.22
N SER A 72 -3.16 -18.77 -12.60
CA SER A 72 -2.49 -18.19 -13.77
C SER A 72 -1.92 -16.78 -13.50
N LYS A 73 -1.38 -16.50 -12.31
CA LYS A 73 -0.86 -15.16 -11.95
C LYS A 73 0.27 -14.70 -12.90
N VAL A 74 -0.08 -13.90 -13.89
CA VAL A 74 0.85 -13.10 -14.73
C VAL A 74 1.30 -11.81 -14.02
N TYR A 75 0.86 -11.57 -12.77
CA TYR A 75 1.11 -10.32 -12.06
C TYR A 75 1.54 -10.55 -10.61
N PHE A 76 2.58 -9.82 -10.21
CA PHE A 76 3.12 -9.79 -8.86
C PHE A 76 3.02 -8.36 -8.35
N SER A 77 2.37 -8.16 -7.21
CA SER A 77 2.27 -6.84 -6.56
C SER A 77 2.94 -6.87 -5.20
N VAL A 78 3.70 -5.82 -4.90
CA VAL A 78 4.36 -5.60 -3.62
C VAL A 78 3.98 -4.21 -3.11
N LEU A 79 3.52 -4.14 -1.86
CA LEU A 79 3.26 -2.90 -1.15
C LEU A 79 4.36 -2.70 -0.11
N TYR A 80 4.78 -1.45 0.09
CA TYR A 80 5.84 -1.11 1.03
C TYR A 80 5.32 -0.16 2.12
N ALA A 81 5.59 -0.50 3.37
CA ALA A 81 5.36 0.34 4.55
C ALA A 81 6.61 0.36 5.42
N ALA A 82 6.75 1.34 6.30
CA ALA A 82 7.80 1.33 7.32
C ALA A 82 7.29 0.63 8.58
N GLU A 83 8.10 -0.22 9.18
CA GLU A 83 7.87 -0.65 10.56
C GLU A 83 8.29 0.49 11.50
N SER A 84 7.48 0.83 12.50
CA SER A 84 7.78 1.95 13.41
C SER A 84 9.10 1.74 14.16
N ALA A 85 9.45 0.48 14.46
CA ALA A 85 10.71 0.11 15.08
C ALA A 85 11.93 0.22 14.14
N ASN A 86 11.71 0.20 12.82
CA ASN A 86 12.77 0.28 11.81
C ASN A 86 12.31 1.03 10.55
N ILE A 87 12.21 2.36 10.67
CA ILE A 87 11.71 3.22 9.58
C ILE A 87 12.62 3.29 8.35
N THR A 88 13.89 2.88 8.50
CA THR A 88 14.92 2.95 7.44
C THR A 88 14.87 1.77 6.47
N HIS A 89 14.27 0.65 6.89
CA HIS A 89 14.12 -0.55 6.07
C HIS A 89 12.64 -0.84 5.88
N PRO A 90 12.07 -0.58 4.70
CA PRO A 90 10.66 -0.78 4.46
C PRO A 90 10.33 -2.27 4.47
N TYR A 91 9.22 -2.60 5.10
CA TYR A 91 8.63 -3.91 5.02
C TYR A 91 7.90 -4.09 3.68
N ALA A 92 8.11 -5.24 3.05
CA ALA A 92 7.49 -5.59 1.77
C ALA A 92 6.32 -6.56 1.98
N PHE A 93 5.09 -6.06 1.87
CA PHE A 93 3.88 -6.87 1.81
C PHE A 93 3.70 -7.42 0.39
N ARG A 94 3.88 -8.73 0.23
CA ARG A 94 3.90 -9.39 -1.09
C ARG A 94 2.57 -10.12 -1.35
N ALA A 95 2.02 -9.96 -2.55
CA ALA A 95 0.83 -10.68 -3.00
C ALA A 95 1.11 -12.07 -3.59
N TYR A 96 2.26 -12.63 -3.21
CA TYR A 96 2.75 -13.93 -3.60
C TYR A 96 3.52 -14.55 -2.43
N THR A 97 3.59 -15.87 -2.43
CA THR A 97 4.27 -16.62 -1.38
C THR A 97 5.78 -16.45 -1.49
N THR A 98 6.42 -16.05 -0.39
CA THR A 98 7.89 -16.01 -0.26
C THR A 98 8.32 -16.76 1.00
N ARG A 99 9.48 -17.43 0.95
CA ARG A 99 10.04 -18.06 2.15
C ARG A 99 10.42 -17.00 3.17
N GLY A 100 10.10 -17.23 4.45
CA GLY A 100 10.53 -16.38 5.56
C GLY A 100 9.67 -15.14 5.85
N SER A 101 8.51 -14.96 5.19
CA SER A 101 7.56 -13.92 5.61
C SER A 101 6.83 -14.37 6.87
N SER A 102 7.06 -13.67 7.99
CA SER A 102 6.40 -13.96 9.27
C SER A 102 4.98 -13.39 9.35
N LEU A 103 4.68 -12.34 8.57
CA LEU A 103 3.36 -11.73 8.53
C LEU A 103 2.58 -12.20 7.30
N ASN A 104 1.28 -12.44 7.51
CA ASN A 104 0.31 -12.68 6.46
C ASN A 104 -0.93 -11.78 6.68
N PRO A 105 -0.82 -10.48 6.36
CA PRO A 105 -1.93 -9.55 6.54
C PRO A 105 -3.06 -9.81 5.54
N THR A 106 -4.26 -9.35 5.87
CA THR A 106 -5.33 -9.15 4.89
C THR A 106 -4.93 -8.06 3.89
N ILE A 107 -5.64 -8.01 2.76
CA ILE A 107 -5.44 -6.94 1.77
C ILE A 107 -5.66 -5.56 2.41
N VAL A 108 -6.73 -5.42 3.21
CA VAL A 108 -7.09 -4.17 3.90
C VAL A 108 -5.98 -3.75 4.85
N GLU A 109 -5.50 -4.65 5.71
CA GLU A 109 -4.43 -4.37 6.67
C GLU A 109 -3.17 -3.84 5.97
N ALA A 110 -2.75 -4.49 4.89
CA ALA A 110 -1.57 -4.09 4.13
C ALA A 110 -1.72 -2.72 3.44
N LEU A 111 -2.91 -2.42 2.92
CA LEU A 111 -3.22 -1.12 2.32
C LEU A 111 -3.26 0.00 3.36
N CYS A 112 -3.95 -0.22 4.48
CA CYS A 112 -3.96 0.71 5.61
C CYS A 112 -2.54 0.99 6.10
N ALA A 113 -1.72 -0.03 6.34
CA ALA A 113 -0.33 0.12 6.77
C ALA A 113 0.50 0.93 5.77
N THR A 114 0.29 0.73 4.48
CA THR A 114 0.98 1.45 3.40
C THR A 114 0.59 2.93 3.33
N MET A 115 -0.65 3.25 3.74
CA MET A 115 -1.25 4.59 3.67
C MET A 115 -1.23 5.36 5.00
N ALA A 116 -0.79 4.72 6.09
CA ALA A 116 -0.74 5.28 7.45
C ALA A 116 0.30 6.40 7.64
N ILE A 117 0.25 7.47 6.82
CA ILE A 117 1.13 8.63 6.92
C ILE A 117 0.85 9.32 8.25
N GLN A 118 1.87 9.39 9.11
CA GLN A 118 1.74 9.73 10.54
C GLN A 118 1.02 11.05 10.83
N SER A 119 1.14 12.02 9.94
CA SER A 119 0.48 13.33 10.04
C SER A 119 -1.04 13.26 9.87
N TYR A 120 -1.55 12.27 9.13
CA TYR A 120 -2.95 12.20 8.70
C TYR A 120 -3.70 10.97 9.22
N PHE A 121 -2.98 9.92 9.60
CA PHE A 121 -3.55 8.61 9.95
C PHE A 121 -2.84 8.01 11.17
N LEU A 122 -3.54 7.14 11.89
CA LEU A 122 -2.96 6.30 12.93
C LEU A 122 -2.07 5.18 12.34
N PRO A 123 -1.04 4.74 13.08
CA PRO A 123 -0.28 3.52 12.75
C PRO A 123 -1.18 2.28 12.73
N VAL A 124 -0.76 1.26 11.98
CA VAL A 124 -1.51 -0.01 11.83
C VAL A 124 -0.74 -1.14 12.48
N ASN A 125 -1.38 -1.88 13.39
CA ASN A 125 -0.79 -3.04 14.04
C ASN A 125 -1.17 -4.31 13.29
N ILE A 126 -0.18 -5.09 12.86
CA ILE A 126 -0.38 -6.33 12.10
C ILE A 126 0.30 -7.48 12.82
N GLY A 127 -0.40 -8.62 12.90
CA GLY A 127 0.10 -9.87 13.46
C GLY A 127 -0.56 -10.29 14.78
N PRO A 128 -0.12 -11.41 15.37
CA PRO A 128 -0.67 -11.93 16.63
C PRO A 128 -0.45 -10.97 17.79
N GLN A 129 -1.38 -10.89 18.75
CA GLN A 129 -1.33 -9.95 19.89
C GLN A 129 0.03 -9.87 20.62
N ARG A 130 0.73 -10.99 20.78
CA ARG A 130 2.02 -11.05 21.50
C ARG A 130 3.23 -10.63 20.66
N THR A 131 3.08 -10.54 19.35
CA THR A 131 4.16 -10.26 18.39
C THR A 131 3.69 -9.27 17.32
N GLN A 132 2.81 -8.33 17.70
CA GLN A 132 2.31 -7.32 16.76
C GLN A 132 3.45 -6.41 16.32
N GLN A 133 3.48 -6.16 15.02
CA GLN A 133 4.35 -5.18 14.41
C GLN A 133 3.52 -3.95 14.06
N THR A 134 3.99 -2.78 14.46
CA THR A 134 3.34 -1.51 14.16
C THR A 134 3.93 -0.92 12.89
N PHE A 135 3.07 -0.60 11.93
CA PHE A 135 3.44 -0.04 10.64
C PHE A 135 2.97 1.40 10.48
N ILE A 136 3.79 2.18 9.80
CA ILE A 136 3.50 3.53 9.36
C ILE A 136 3.69 3.64 7.85
N GLY A 137 2.84 4.45 7.24
CA GLY A 137 2.89 4.77 5.82
C GLY A 137 4.05 5.69 5.51
N GLY A 138 4.69 5.47 4.36
CA GLY A 138 5.84 6.27 3.92
C GLY A 138 7.11 5.96 4.72
N SER A 139 7.93 5.06 4.19
CA SER A 139 9.29 4.88 4.71
C SER A 139 10.19 6.03 4.23
N PHE A 140 11.12 6.45 5.08
CA PHE A 140 12.02 7.57 4.80
C PHE A 140 12.82 7.28 3.52
N GLY A 141 12.72 8.18 2.53
CA GLY A 141 13.42 8.03 1.24
C GLY A 141 12.78 7.04 0.25
N ILE A 142 11.60 6.47 0.55
CA ILE A 142 10.97 5.40 -0.26
C ILE A 142 9.65 5.84 -0.89
N ASN A 143 9.64 7.03 -1.49
CA ASN A 143 8.49 7.49 -2.26
C ASN A 143 8.41 6.87 -3.66
N ASN A 144 9.54 6.43 -4.20
CA ASN A 144 9.61 5.69 -5.45
C ASN A 144 10.16 4.26 -5.21
N PRO A 145 9.33 3.21 -5.33
CA PRO A 145 9.76 1.86 -5.03
C PRO A 145 10.53 1.16 -6.16
N THR A 146 10.79 1.83 -7.30
CA THR A 146 11.37 1.18 -8.50
C THR A 146 12.63 0.37 -8.21
N ARG A 147 13.58 0.88 -7.40
CA ARG A 147 14.81 0.14 -7.07
C ARG A 147 14.53 -1.14 -6.28
N MET A 148 13.63 -1.10 -5.30
CA MET A 148 13.29 -2.30 -4.51
C MET A 148 12.48 -3.30 -5.35
N LEU A 149 11.61 -2.82 -6.24
CA LEU A 149 10.88 -3.69 -7.16
C LEU A 149 11.81 -4.40 -8.15
N LEU A 150 12.92 -3.77 -8.56
CA LEU A 150 13.94 -4.45 -9.38
C LEU A 150 14.66 -5.55 -8.60
N VAL A 151 14.97 -5.32 -7.31
CA VAL A 151 15.53 -6.36 -6.44
C VAL A 151 14.53 -7.51 -6.28
N GLU A 152 13.26 -7.22 -5.99
CA GLU A 152 12.20 -8.24 -5.92
C GLU A 152 12.05 -9.01 -7.23
N ALA A 153 12.10 -8.33 -8.38
CA ALA A 153 12.05 -8.98 -9.68
C ALA A 153 13.22 -9.94 -9.89
N GLY A 154 14.43 -9.58 -9.44
CA GLY A 154 15.58 -10.48 -9.43
C GLY A 154 15.35 -11.70 -8.53
N CYS A 155 14.74 -11.53 -7.36
CA CYS A 155 14.41 -12.64 -6.46
C CYS A 155 13.35 -13.59 -7.04
N VAL A 156 12.34 -13.06 -7.76
CA VAL A 156 11.23 -13.84 -8.32
C VAL A 156 11.59 -14.50 -9.65
N TYR A 157 12.27 -13.78 -10.54
CA TYR A 157 12.51 -14.22 -11.91
C TYR A 157 13.97 -14.64 -12.20
N GLY A 158 14.87 -14.44 -11.24
CA GLY A 158 16.30 -14.71 -11.33
C GLY A 158 17.11 -13.47 -11.76
N GLU A 159 18.28 -13.29 -11.14
CA GLU A 159 19.15 -12.11 -11.32
C GLU A 159 19.69 -11.93 -12.75
N ASN A 160 19.75 -13.01 -13.52
CA ASN A 160 20.28 -12.99 -14.90
C ASN A 160 19.25 -12.56 -15.95
N ARG A 161 17.98 -12.35 -15.57
CA ARG A 161 16.94 -11.93 -16.50
C ARG A 161 16.97 -10.42 -16.73
N ARG A 162 16.87 -10.01 -17.99
CA ARG A 162 16.81 -8.59 -18.38
C ARG A 162 15.40 -8.06 -18.24
N VAL A 163 15.26 -6.90 -17.59
CA VAL A 163 14.01 -6.14 -17.56
C VAL A 163 13.88 -5.37 -18.88
N ALA A 164 12.84 -5.69 -19.65
CA ALA A 164 12.62 -5.05 -20.96
C ALA A 164 12.11 -3.62 -20.85
N GLN A 165 11.29 -3.32 -19.83
CA GLN A 165 10.65 -2.03 -19.65
C GLN A 165 10.36 -1.73 -18.17
N ILE A 166 10.49 -0.47 -17.79
CA ILE A 166 10.08 0.05 -16.49
C ILE A 166 9.20 1.27 -16.73
N LEU A 167 8.02 1.29 -16.11
CA LEU A 167 7.16 2.47 -16.02
C LEU A 167 7.10 2.92 -14.57
N SER A 168 7.62 4.11 -14.28
CA SER A 168 7.59 4.73 -12.94
C SER A 168 6.71 5.96 -12.99
N LEU A 169 5.60 5.94 -12.24
CA LEU A 169 4.62 7.03 -12.18
C LEU A 169 4.71 7.72 -10.81
N GLY A 170 5.04 9.01 -10.82
CA GLY A 170 5.09 9.86 -9.62
C GLY A 170 3.87 10.77 -9.51
N CYS A 171 3.64 11.32 -8.31
CA CYS A 171 2.53 12.25 -8.05
C CYS A 171 2.90 13.73 -8.27
N GLY A 172 3.94 14.00 -9.07
CA GLY A 172 4.48 15.35 -9.28
C GLY A 172 5.42 15.82 -8.15
N LEU A 173 6.12 16.92 -8.42
CA LEU A 173 6.95 17.64 -7.44
C LEU A 173 6.37 19.05 -7.28
N PRO A 174 6.31 19.60 -6.05
CA PRO A 174 5.95 21.00 -5.86
C PRO A 174 6.91 21.88 -6.66
N ARG A 175 6.38 22.85 -7.41
CA ARG A 175 7.22 23.91 -7.99
C ARG A 175 7.76 24.74 -6.83
N VAL A 176 9.07 24.75 -6.64
CA VAL A 176 9.73 25.72 -5.77
C VAL A 176 9.55 27.08 -6.45
N LEU A 177 8.70 27.93 -5.88
CA LEU A 177 8.68 29.34 -6.23
C LEU A 177 9.93 29.95 -5.57
N SER A 178 10.92 30.30 -6.38
CA SER A 178 12.04 31.13 -5.92
C SER A 178 11.49 32.49 -5.50
N VAL A 179 11.61 32.81 -4.22
CA VAL A 179 11.44 34.17 -3.69
C VAL A 179 12.76 34.92 -3.86
#